data_AF-A0A7S0QNT5-F1
#
_entry.id   AF-A0A7S0QNT5-F1
#
_cell.length_a   1.000
_cell.length_b   1.000
_cell.length_c   1.000
_cell.angle_alpha   90.00
_cell.angle_beta   90.00
_cell.angle_gamma   90.00
#
_symmetry.space_group_name_H-M   'P 1'
#
loop_
_entity.id
_entity.type
_entity.pdbx_description
1 polymer ?
#
loop_
_entity_poly.entity_id
_entity_poly.type
_entity_poly.pdbx_seq_one_letter_code
_entity_poly.pdbx_strand_id
1 'polypeptide(L)'
;DKLALFILKFLGPKRCPLWFYQSLLPELPLPKLEDTVKRWLASVESLVTEEQMTEATSAVQELLQSEDATELQKFLSDRAKANPNGNWLEEFWLEFAYLRCRDSLATNVNFFCTDSSDNMFNE
;
A
#
# COMPACT_ATOMS: atom_id res chain seq x y z
N ASP A 1 17.06 1.58 -11.53
CA ASP A 1 15.74 2.23 -11.68
C ASP A 1 15.68 3.74 -11.74
N LYS A 2 16.16 4.52 -10.76
CA LYS A 2 15.99 6.00 -10.80
C LYS A 2 16.59 6.69 -12.05
N LEU A 3 17.68 6.14 -12.59
CA LEU A 3 18.32 6.62 -13.82
C LEU A 3 17.48 6.37 -15.08
N ALA A 4 16.79 5.22 -15.17
CA ALA A 4 15.92 4.90 -16.29
C ALA A 4 14.69 5.82 -16.31
N LEU A 5 14.05 6.04 -15.15
CA LEU A 5 12.98 7.03 -15.02
C LEU A 5 13.44 8.45 -15.37
N PHE A 6 14.65 8.85 -14.95
CA PHE A 6 15.22 10.15 -15.27
C PHE A 6 15.44 10.31 -16.79
N ILE A 7 16.00 9.31 -17.45
CA ILE A 7 16.19 9.31 -18.91
C ILE A 7 14.85 9.35 -19.64
N LEU A 8 13.86 8.56 -19.24
CA LEU A 8 12.52 8.57 -19.85
C LEU A 8 11.83 9.93 -19.67
N LYS A 9 12.00 10.58 -18.52
CA LYS A 9 11.37 11.87 -18.22
C LYS A 9 11.92 13.02 -19.09
N PHE A 10 13.20 13.01 -19.43
CA PHE A 10 13.85 14.12 -20.16
C PHE A 10 14.18 13.81 -21.62
N LEU A 11 14.40 12.54 -21.96
CA LEU A 11 14.79 12.08 -23.29
C LEU A 11 13.74 11.15 -23.92
N GLY A 12 12.66 10.85 -23.20
CA GLY A 12 11.58 10.01 -23.70
C GLY A 12 10.77 10.69 -24.81
N PRO A 13 10.07 9.88 -25.64
CA PRO A 13 9.21 10.39 -26.70
C PRO A 13 8.08 11.27 -26.14
N LYS A 14 7.88 12.45 -26.71
CA LYS A 14 6.81 13.40 -26.33
C LYS A 14 5.39 12.86 -26.55
N ARG A 15 5.26 11.86 -27.43
CA ARG A 15 4.02 11.12 -27.69
C ARG A 15 4.37 9.64 -27.78
N CYS A 16 3.80 8.87 -26.89
CA CYS A 16 3.96 7.42 -26.83
C CYS A 16 2.58 6.78 -26.62
N PRO A 17 2.40 5.51 -27.01
CA PRO A 17 1.20 4.75 -26.70
C PRO A 17 0.90 4.76 -25.19
N LEU A 18 -0.37 4.64 -24.82
CA LEU A 18 -0.84 4.67 -23.42
C LEU A 18 -0.01 3.77 -22.49
N TRP A 19 0.32 2.56 -22.95
CA TRP A 19 1.00 1.52 -22.17
C TRP A 19 2.53 1.54 -22.28
N PHE A 20 3.12 2.50 -22.97
CA PHE A 20 4.54 2.50 -23.33
C PHE A 20 5.47 2.40 -22.10
N TYR A 21 5.11 3.02 -20.97
CA TYR A 21 5.91 2.99 -19.76
C TYR A 21 5.50 1.88 -18.77
N GLN A 22 4.44 1.13 -19.05
CA GLN A 22 3.88 0.17 -18.08
C GLN A 22 4.88 -0.91 -17.69
N SER A 23 5.62 -1.46 -18.67
CA SER A 23 6.66 -2.48 -18.44
C SER A 23 7.95 -1.92 -17.85
N LEU A 24 8.07 -0.60 -17.72
CA LEU A 24 9.24 0.09 -17.17
C LEU A 24 9.02 0.55 -15.72
N LEU A 25 7.83 0.32 -15.17
CA LEU A 25 7.53 0.62 -13.77
C LEU A 25 8.29 -0.35 -12.86
N PRO A 26 8.87 0.14 -11.75
CA PRO A 26 9.47 -0.73 -10.75
C PRO A 26 8.38 -1.56 -10.06
N GLU A 27 8.78 -2.75 -9.61
CA GLU A 27 7.93 -3.59 -8.76
C GLU A 27 7.64 -2.91 -7.42
N LEU A 28 6.50 -3.24 -6.82
CA LEU A 28 6.11 -2.79 -5.48
C LEU A 28 7.07 -3.39 -4.45
N PRO A 29 7.86 -2.58 -3.72
CA PRO A 29 8.81 -3.11 -2.76
C PRO A 29 8.10 -3.77 -1.57
N LEU A 30 8.65 -4.89 -1.11
CA LEU A 30 8.28 -5.50 0.17
C LEU A 30 9.22 -4.94 1.26
N PRO A 31 8.73 -4.13 2.22
CA PRO A 31 9.56 -3.63 3.31
C PRO A 31 10.01 -4.77 4.23
N LYS A 32 11.14 -4.56 4.92
CA LYS A 32 11.54 -5.42 6.03
C LYS A 32 10.52 -5.34 7.17
N LEU A 33 10.38 -6.43 7.92
CA LEU A 33 9.45 -6.47 9.04
C LEU A 33 9.86 -5.47 10.12
N GLU A 34 11.16 -5.36 10.42
CA GLU A 34 11.74 -4.46 11.42
C GLU A 34 11.43 -2.99 11.10
N ASP A 35 11.57 -2.60 9.82
CA ASP A 35 11.25 -1.25 9.36
C ASP A 35 9.74 -0.98 9.45
N THR A 36 8.92 -2.00 9.22
CA THR A 36 7.46 -1.91 9.28
C THR A 36 6.98 -1.71 10.71
N VAL A 37 7.40 -2.57 11.64
CA VAL A 37 7.00 -2.45 13.06
C VAL A 37 7.53 -1.18 13.70
N LYS A 38 8.73 -0.72 13.32
CA LYS A 38 9.27 0.58 13.78
C LYS A 38 8.38 1.75 13.34
N ARG A 39 7.96 1.77 12.07
CA ARG A 39 7.04 2.80 11.57
C ARG A 39 5.66 2.71 12.21
N TRP A 40 5.19 1.49 12.46
CA TRP A 40 3.91 1.26 13.14
C TRP A 40 3.92 1.81 14.56
N LEU A 41 4.94 1.49 15.38
CA LEU A 41 5.09 2.05 16.73
C LEU A 41 5.10 3.58 16.73
N ALA A 42 5.86 4.20 15.83
CA ALA A 42 5.89 5.66 15.69
C ALA A 42 4.52 6.25 15.27
N SER A 43 3.70 5.49 14.52
CA SER A 43 2.38 5.96 14.09
C SER A 43 1.32 5.85 15.19
N VAL A 44 1.44 4.90 16.11
CA VAL A 44 0.47 4.69 17.19
C VAL A 44 0.82 5.44 18.47
N GLU A 45 2.07 5.88 18.65
CA GLU A 45 2.57 6.57 19.85
C GLU A 45 1.66 7.71 20.32
N SER A 46 1.14 8.53 19.41
CA SER A 46 0.27 9.65 19.74
C SER A 46 -1.22 9.28 19.95
N LEU A 47 -1.59 8.03 19.69
CA LEU A 47 -2.97 7.55 19.72
C LEU A 47 -3.29 6.73 20.98
N VAL A 48 -2.26 6.31 21.72
CA VAL A 48 -2.37 5.34 22.81
C VAL A 48 -1.83 5.91 24.12
N THR A 49 -2.23 5.30 25.25
CA THR A 49 -1.65 5.63 26.56
C THR A 49 -0.25 5.05 26.70
N GLU A 50 0.52 5.51 27.70
CA GLU A 50 1.85 4.96 28.00
C GLU A 50 1.82 3.45 28.31
N GLU A 51 0.78 2.99 29.02
CA GLU A 51 0.57 1.57 29.32
C GLU A 51 0.36 0.76 28.04
N GLN A 52 -0.50 1.24 27.14
CA GLN A 52 -0.75 0.61 25.83
C GLN A 52 0.48 0.64 24.94
N MET A 53 1.28 1.71 24.99
CA MET A 53 2.53 1.81 24.24
C MET A 53 3.55 0.79 24.73
N THR A 54 3.58 0.52 26.03
CA THR A 54 4.43 -0.51 26.64
C THR A 54 4.00 -1.90 26.17
N GLU A 55 2.70 -2.20 26.18
CA GLU A 55 2.14 -3.46 25.66
C GLU A 55 2.47 -3.64 24.17
N ALA A 56 2.23 -2.61 23.34
CA ALA A 56 2.53 -2.63 21.92
C ALA A 56 4.02 -2.90 21.63
N THR A 57 4.91 -2.29 22.42
CA THR A 57 6.36 -2.49 22.28
C THR A 57 6.75 -3.92 22.64
N SER A 58 6.19 -4.50 23.70
CA SER A 58 6.42 -5.90 24.08
C SER A 58 5.93 -6.85 22.98
N ALA A 59 4.72 -6.64 22.47
CA ALA A 59 4.14 -7.45 21.40
C ALA A 59 4.99 -7.43 20.12
N VAL A 60 5.55 -6.26 19.77
CA VAL A 60 6.48 -6.15 18.62
C VAL A 60 7.77 -6.93 18.87
N GLN A 61 8.33 -6.89 20.08
CA GLN A 61 9.54 -7.66 20.41
C GLN A 61 9.29 -9.17 20.31
N GLU A 62 8.15 -9.63 20.82
CA GLU A 62 7.72 -11.03 20.72
C GLU A 62 7.51 -11.44 19.26
N LEU A 63 6.82 -10.62 18.46
CA LEU A 63 6.61 -10.86 17.04
C LEU A 63 7.95 -11.01 16.29
N LEU A 64 8.90 -10.11 16.53
CA LEU A 64 10.21 -10.14 15.87
C LEU A 64 11.05 -11.37 16.21
N GLN A 65 10.75 -12.05 17.32
CA GLN A 65 11.42 -13.28 17.74
C GLN A 65 10.67 -14.55 17.34
N SER A 66 9.43 -14.40 16.83
CA SER A 66 8.57 -15.52 16.47
C SER A 66 8.99 -16.19 15.16
N GLU A 67 8.91 -17.52 15.13
CA GLU A 67 9.06 -18.30 13.91
C GLU A 67 7.95 -17.96 12.89
N ASP A 68 6.73 -17.68 13.36
CA ASP A 68 5.59 -17.31 12.51
C ASP A 68 5.88 -16.02 11.73
N ALA A 69 6.51 -15.03 12.36
CA ALA A 69 6.85 -13.78 11.70
C ALA A 69 7.86 -14.00 10.56
N THR A 70 8.80 -14.92 10.76
CA THR A 70 9.77 -15.31 9.74
C THR A 70 9.08 -16.05 8.58
N GLU A 71 8.17 -16.97 8.88
CA GLU A 71 7.41 -17.71 7.88
C GLU A 71 6.49 -16.78 7.05
N LEU A 72 5.78 -15.88 7.72
CA LEU A 72 4.88 -14.91 7.07
C LEU A 72 5.66 -13.94 6.17
N GLN A 73 6.79 -13.39 6.65
CA GLN A 73 7.62 -12.50 5.83
C GLN A 73 8.20 -13.25 4.61
N LYS A 74 8.58 -14.52 4.78
CA LYS A 74 9.03 -15.37 3.67
C LYS A 74 7.91 -15.60 2.66
N PHE A 75 6.71 -15.93 3.13
CA PHE A 75 5.53 -16.08 2.26
C PHE A 75 5.27 -14.82 1.42
N LEU A 76 5.32 -13.63 2.04
CA LEU A 76 5.15 -12.36 1.33
C LEU A 76 6.27 -12.13 0.30
N SER A 77 7.52 -12.47 0.65
CA SER A 77 8.66 -12.39 -0.28
C SER A 77 8.47 -13.32 -1.48
N ASP A 78 8.07 -14.56 -1.25
CA ASP A 78 7.88 -15.55 -2.31
C ASP A 78 6.70 -15.17 -3.21
N ARG A 79 5.61 -14.65 -2.62
CA ARG A 79 4.50 -14.06 -3.37
C ARG A 79 4.95 -12.87 -4.22
N ALA A 80 5.79 -11.98 -3.68
CA ALA A 80 6.26 -10.83 -4.43
C ALA A 80 7.11 -11.23 -5.64
N LYS A 81 8.01 -12.21 -5.47
CA LYS A 81 8.82 -12.76 -6.57
C LYS A 81 7.98 -13.48 -7.63
N ALA A 82 6.90 -14.14 -7.22
CA ALA A 82 6.04 -14.92 -8.12
C ALA A 82 5.00 -14.06 -8.86
N ASN A 83 4.80 -12.79 -8.47
CA ASN A 83 3.74 -11.96 -9.02
C ASN A 83 4.16 -11.35 -10.39
N PRO A 84 3.50 -11.72 -11.50
CA PRO A 84 3.90 -11.26 -12.83
C PRO A 84 3.58 -9.78 -13.10
N ASN A 85 2.70 -9.16 -12.30
CA ASN A 85 2.30 -7.76 -12.46
C ASN A 85 3.20 -6.81 -11.64
N GLY A 86 4.18 -7.35 -10.92
CA GLY A 86 5.07 -6.55 -10.06
C GLY A 86 4.37 -5.92 -8.85
N ASN A 87 3.11 -6.29 -8.55
CA ASN A 87 2.35 -5.77 -7.42
C ASN A 87 1.79 -6.91 -6.58
N TRP A 88 2.55 -7.30 -5.56
CA TRP A 88 2.21 -8.42 -4.68
C TRP A 88 0.94 -8.20 -3.83
N LEU A 89 0.53 -6.93 -3.66
CA LEU A 89 -0.57 -6.50 -2.79
C LEU A 89 -1.89 -6.32 -3.54
N GLU A 90 -1.88 -6.10 -4.86
CA GLU A 90 -3.05 -5.73 -5.67
C GLU A 90 -4.28 -6.62 -5.41
N GLU A 91 -4.12 -7.94 -5.56
CA GLU A 91 -5.20 -8.90 -5.37
C GLU A 91 -5.73 -8.91 -3.93
N PHE A 92 -4.84 -8.82 -2.93
CA PHE A 92 -5.24 -8.76 -1.53
C PHE A 92 -6.01 -7.48 -1.25
N TRP A 93 -5.54 -6.35 -1.76
CA TRP A 93 -6.22 -5.08 -1.56
C TRP A 93 -7.62 -5.10 -2.18
N LEU A 94 -7.74 -5.53 -3.43
CA LEU A 94 -9.03 -5.61 -4.11
C LEU A 94 -10.02 -6.53 -3.35
N GLU A 95 -9.56 -7.72 -2.98
CA GLU A 95 -10.39 -8.72 -2.32
C GLU A 95 -10.82 -8.28 -0.91
N PHE A 96 -9.86 -7.91 -0.06
CA PHE A 96 -10.11 -7.65 1.36
C PHE A 96 -10.65 -6.25 1.64
N ALA A 97 -10.21 -5.23 0.89
CA ALA A 97 -10.69 -3.86 1.12
C ALA A 97 -12.05 -3.60 0.46
N TYR A 98 -12.38 -4.29 -0.65
CA TYR A 98 -13.60 -4.00 -1.43
C TYR A 98 -14.52 -5.21 -1.58
N LEU A 99 -14.07 -6.31 -2.19
CA LEU A 99 -14.98 -7.37 -2.66
C LEU A 99 -15.58 -8.22 -1.53
N ARG A 100 -14.89 -8.33 -0.39
CA ARG A 100 -15.38 -9.03 0.80
C ARG A 100 -16.25 -8.17 1.70
N CYS A 101 -16.11 -6.84 1.65
CA CYS A 101 -16.96 -5.94 2.43
C CYS A 101 -18.41 -6.08 1.96
N ARG A 102 -19.34 -6.16 2.93
CA ARG A 102 -20.78 -6.30 2.66
C ARG A 102 -21.59 -5.04 2.98
N ASP A 103 -20.91 -3.98 3.38
CA ASP A 103 -21.55 -2.70 3.65
C ASP A 103 -21.98 -2.00 2.36
N SER A 104 -22.99 -1.14 2.45
CA SER A 104 -23.51 -0.40 1.31
C SER A 104 -22.42 0.43 0.64
N LEU A 105 -22.23 0.23 -0.67
CA LEU A 105 -21.23 0.96 -1.46
C LEU A 105 -21.54 2.46 -1.53
N ALA A 106 -22.82 2.82 -1.66
CA ALA A 106 -23.26 4.19 -1.87
C ALA A 106 -22.82 5.15 -0.76
N THR A 107 -22.78 4.67 0.49
CA THR A 107 -22.41 5.50 1.64
C THR A 107 -20.94 5.35 2.03
N ASN A 108 -20.40 4.13 1.95
CA ASN A 108 -19.13 3.81 2.60
C ASN A 108 -17.91 3.83 1.65
N VAL A 109 -18.13 3.72 0.34
CA VAL A 109 -17.05 3.49 -0.63
C VAL A 109 -17.10 4.43 -1.83
N ASN A 110 -18.30 4.68 -2.37
CA ASN A 110 -18.45 5.46 -3.60
C ASN A 110 -18.25 6.96 -3.30
N PHE A 111 -17.13 7.49 -3.78
CA PHE A 111 -16.89 8.94 -3.77
C PHE A 111 -17.55 9.60 -4.98
N PHE A 112 -18.03 10.82 -4.82
CA PHE A 112 -18.52 11.65 -5.93
C PHE A 112 -17.76 12.99 -5.94
N CYS A 113 -17.71 13.60 -7.12
CA CYS A 113 -17.26 14.98 -7.30
C CYS A 113 -18.25 15.69 -8.23
N THR A 114 -18.43 16.99 -8.03
CA THR A 114 -19.30 17.84 -8.84
C THR A 114 -18.45 18.85 -9.58
N ASP A 115 -18.94 19.36 -10.71
CA ASP A 115 -18.27 20.47 -11.39
C ASP A 115 -18.63 21.79 -10.69
N SER A 116 -17.75 22.78 -10.82
CA SER A 116 -17.99 24.17 -10.47
C SER A 116 -19.21 24.80 -11.17
N SER A 117 -19.64 24.25 -12.31
CA SER A 117 -20.87 24.66 -12.99
C SER A 117 -22.13 24.02 -12.43
N ASP A 118 -22.00 22.98 -11.59
CA ASP A 118 -23.14 22.32 -10.97
C ASP A 118 -23.64 23.20 -9.82
N ASN A 119 -24.68 24.00 -10.10
CA ASN A 119 -25.44 24.78 -9.12
C ASN A 119 -26.30 23.86 -8.21
N MET A 120 -25.72 22.79 -7.65
CA MET A 120 -26.44 21.81 -6.84
C MET A 120 -26.94 22.34 -5.49
N PHE A 121 -26.43 23.49 -5.03
CA PHE A 121 -26.78 24.09 -3.73
C PHE A 121 -27.22 25.55 -3.82
N ASN A 122 -27.44 26.08 -5.03
CA ASN A 122 -28.08 27.38 -5.19
C ASN A 122 -29.60 27.15 -5.23
N GLU A 123 -30.25 27.28 -4.07
CA GLU A 123 -31.69 27.59 -3.98
C GLU A 123 -31.95 29.02 -4.47
#